data_AF-A0A2C9LN98-F1
#
_entry.id   AF-A0A2C9LN98-F1
#
_cell.length_a   1.000
_cell.length_b   1.000
_cell.length_c   1.000
_cell.angle_alpha   90.00
_cell.angle_beta   90.00
_cell.angle_gamma   90.00
#
_symmetry.space_group_name_H-M   'P 1'
#
loop_
_entity.id
_entity.type
_entity.pdbx_description
1 polymer ?
#
loop_
_entity_poly.entity_id
_entity_poly.type
_entity_poly.pdbx_seq_one_letter_code
_entity_poly.pdbx_strand_id
1 'polypeptide(L)'
;MFEAVKRNYIKILFPLTAFCLCLSLYHNYTVIPMPDSNNGNDLCIIGKDRLFVNKDNEQNLSRQWWEWACLLEKEWDKGAEYSCKDIKLIGNYKICFDEPYKPSPPCLVYSFGIDNDFRFDDAMAEIGCEVFSFDPSMGVEDHQRSERVRFLNLGIATFDSDNFMPLMDGYTLNSKKTWKIRTLSSIKKMLGHEKVS
;
A
#
# COMPACT_ATOMS: atom_id res chain seq x y z
N MET A 1 14.63 -65.51 1.94
CA MET A 1 14.95 -64.71 3.15
C MET A 1 14.90 -63.19 2.90
N PHE A 2 15.29 -62.68 1.73
CA PHE A 2 15.26 -61.23 1.39
C PHE A 2 13.85 -60.62 1.15
N GLU A 3 12.88 -61.40 0.66
CA GLU A 3 11.50 -60.94 0.39
C GLU A 3 10.69 -60.61 1.68
N ALA A 4 10.92 -61.32 2.78
CA ALA A 4 10.21 -61.11 4.04
C ALA A 4 10.69 -59.85 4.78
N VAL A 5 11.98 -59.53 4.68
CA VAL A 5 12.59 -58.34 5.30
C VAL A 5 12.08 -57.06 4.63
N LYS A 6 11.97 -57.04 3.30
CA LYS A 6 11.43 -55.89 2.54
C LYS A 6 9.96 -55.59 2.87
N ARG A 7 9.14 -56.63 3.08
CA ARG A 7 7.71 -56.52 3.38
C ARG A 7 7.44 -56.02 4.81
N ASN A 8 8.30 -56.38 5.77
CA ASN A 8 8.25 -55.84 7.13
C ASN A 8 8.82 -54.42 7.23
N TYR A 9 9.81 -54.08 6.39
CA TYR A 9 10.37 -52.73 6.32
C TYR A 9 9.32 -51.70 5.89
N ILE A 10 8.47 -52.03 4.90
CA ILE A 10 7.37 -51.16 4.44
C ILE A 10 6.30 -50.99 5.54
N LYS A 11 5.97 -52.05 6.30
CA LYS A 11 4.96 -51.99 7.36
C LYS A 11 5.36 -51.14 8.57
N ILE A 12 6.65 -50.94 8.79
CA ILE A 12 7.17 -50.19 9.96
C ILE A 12 7.64 -48.80 9.53
N LEU A 13 8.35 -48.68 8.40
CA LEU A 13 8.91 -47.40 7.97
C LEU A 13 7.82 -46.43 7.51
N PHE A 14 6.79 -46.91 6.79
CA PHE A 14 5.72 -46.05 6.30
C PHE A 14 4.93 -45.35 7.43
N PRO A 15 4.43 -46.05 8.47
CA PRO A 15 3.75 -45.37 9.58
C PRO A 15 4.68 -44.49 10.41
N LEU A 16 5.97 -44.83 10.55
CA LEU A 16 6.96 -43.95 11.20
C LEU A 16 7.17 -42.66 10.41
N THR A 17 7.31 -42.74 9.08
CA THR A 17 7.44 -41.54 8.24
C THR A 17 6.18 -40.69 8.25
N ALA A 18 4.99 -41.30 8.22
CA ALA A 18 3.73 -40.59 8.34
C ALA A 18 3.57 -39.92 9.71
N PHE A 19 3.97 -40.60 10.79
CA PHE A 19 3.95 -40.03 12.14
C PHE A 19 4.93 -38.87 12.30
N CYS A 20 6.15 -38.98 11.76
CA CYS A 20 7.11 -37.88 11.73
C CYS A 20 6.62 -36.70 10.90
N LEU A 21 5.97 -36.95 9.75
CA LEU A 21 5.35 -35.89 8.96
C LEU A 21 4.21 -35.21 9.72
N CYS A 22 3.32 -35.97 10.36
CA CYS A 22 2.26 -35.43 11.20
C CYS A 22 2.80 -34.62 12.39
N LEU A 23 3.86 -35.10 13.05
CA LEU A 23 4.54 -34.35 14.10
C LEU A 23 5.19 -33.07 13.57
N SER A 24 5.80 -33.10 12.39
CA SER A 24 6.39 -31.90 11.78
C SER A 24 5.33 -30.89 11.34
N LEU A 25 4.18 -31.34 10.84
CA LEU A 25 3.05 -30.49 10.49
C LEU A 25 2.38 -29.92 11.74
N TYR A 26 2.20 -30.74 12.79
CA TYR A 26 1.70 -30.29 14.09
C TYR A 26 2.67 -29.31 14.76
N HIS A 27 3.97 -29.55 14.70
CA HIS A 27 4.99 -28.64 15.21
C HIS A 27 5.00 -27.33 14.42
N ASN A 28 4.91 -27.35 13.09
CA ASN A 28 4.77 -26.11 12.29
C ASN A 28 3.47 -25.36 12.62
N TYR A 29 2.36 -26.08 12.85
CA TYR A 29 1.07 -25.48 13.23
C TYR A 29 1.06 -24.90 14.65
N THR A 30 1.93 -25.39 15.54
CA THR A 30 2.00 -24.97 16.96
C THR A 30 3.19 -24.07 17.30
N VAL A 31 4.25 -24.07 16.50
CA VAL A 31 5.47 -23.24 16.72
C VAL A 31 5.49 -21.99 15.87
N ILE A 32 4.63 -21.88 14.87
CA ILE A 32 4.34 -20.59 14.22
C ILE A 32 2.87 -20.24 14.45
N PRO A 33 2.43 -20.00 15.70
CA PRO A 33 1.34 -19.07 15.87
C PRO A 33 1.88 -17.73 15.38
N MET A 34 1.29 -17.19 14.31
CA MET A 34 1.36 -15.76 14.10
C MET A 34 0.98 -15.11 15.44
N PRO A 35 1.76 -14.12 15.94
CA PRO A 35 1.53 -13.55 17.25
C PRO A 35 0.08 -13.08 17.33
N ASP A 36 -0.70 -13.79 18.13
CA ASP A 36 -2.08 -13.46 18.45
C ASP A 36 -1.99 -12.23 19.36
N SER A 37 -2.59 -11.10 18.96
CA SER A 37 -2.37 -9.79 19.60
C SER A 37 -2.83 -9.72 21.06
N ASN A 38 -3.48 -10.77 21.54
CA ASN A 38 -3.96 -10.88 22.92
C ASN A 38 -3.02 -11.66 23.85
N ASN A 39 -1.92 -12.26 23.38
CA ASN A 39 -0.97 -12.97 24.26
C ASN A 39 0.47 -13.12 23.69
N GLY A 40 0.75 -12.62 22.48
CA GLY A 40 2.12 -12.45 21.98
C GLY A 40 2.74 -11.17 22.51
N ASN A 41 4.03 -11.19 22.87
CA ASN A 41 4.69 -9.99 23.36
C ASN A 41 4.62 -8.88 22.29
N ASP A 42 3.99 -7.75 22.63
CA ASP A 42 3.89 -6.52 21.84
C ASP A 42 5.31 -6.08 21.40
N LEU A 43 5.64 -6.25 20.11
CA LEU A 43 6.98 -5.97 19.59
C LEU A 43 7.25 -4.46 19.62
N CYS A 44 6.19 -3.64 19.48
CA CYS A 44 6.26 -2.20 19.66
C CYS A 44 6.74 -1.83 21.07
N ILE A 45 6.16 -2.42 22.12
CA ILE A 45 6.54 -2.17 23.52
C ILE A 45 7.93 -2.72 23.82
N ILE A 46 8.25 -3.94 23.37
CA ILE A 46 9.59 -4.51 23.55
C ILE A 46 10.66 -3.63 22.89
N GLY A 47 10.41 -3.16 21.67
CA GLY A 47 11.35 -2.30 20.93
C GLY A 47 11.54 -0.94 21.59
N LYS A 48 10.44 -0.34 22.08
CA LYS A 48 10.44 0.94 22.79
C LYS A 48 11.21 0.86 24.13
N ASP A 49 10.99 -0.21 24.90
CA ASP A 49 11.59 -0.36 26.24
C ASP A 49 13.08 -0.72 26.20
N ARG A 50 13.56 -1.40 25.13
CA ARG A 50 14.97 -1.80 25.00
C ARG A 50 15.96 -0.63 24.82
N LEU A 51 15.47 0.57 24.50
CA LEU A 51 16.32 1.70 24.08
C LEU A 51 16.25 2.94 24.96
N PHE A 52 15.42 2.94 25.99
CA PHE A 52 15.62 3.87 27.11
C PHE A 52 16.95 3.63 27.86
N VAL A 53 17.69 2.56 27.53
CA VAL A 53 18.99 2.21 28.13
C VAL A 53 20.20 2.76 27.35
N ASN A 54 20.07 3.11 26.06
CA ASN A 54 21.21 3.57 25.25
C ASN A 54 20.89 4.87 24.50
N LYS A 55 20.87 5.99 25.24
CA LYS A 55 21.07 7.31 24.65
C LYS A 55 22.57 7.60 24.64
N ASP A 56 23.24 7.27 23.55
CA ASP A 56 24.48 7.97 23.17
C ASP A 56 24.64 7.93 21.64
N ASN A 57 24.76 9.11 21.05
CA ASN A 57 25.00 9.44 19.64
C ASN A 57 23.85 9.27 18.63
N GLU A 58 22.89 10.19 18.66
CA GLU A 58 21.94 10.45 17.57
C GLU A 58 22.52 11.45 16.56
N GLN A 59 22.91 10.95 15.39
CA GLN A 59 22.85 11.72 14.15
C GLN A 59 22.16 10.89 13.06
N ASN A 60 21.12 11.52 12.48
CA ASN A 60 20.47 11.24 11.20
C ASN A 60 19.35 10.17 11.12
N LEU A 61 18.11 10.68 11.07
CA LEU A 61 17.12 10.45 10.01
C LEU A 61 16.98 9.01 9.48
N SER A 62 16.35 8.16 10.27
CA SER A 62 15.37 7.18 9.79
C SER A 62 14.48 6.81 10.95
N ARG A 63 13.17 6.62 10.73
CA ARG A 63 12.33 5.95 11.72
C ARG A 63 13.01 4.65 12.08
N GLN A 64 13.27 4.46 13.37
CA GLN A 64 13.98 3.27 13.82
C GLN A 64 13.10 2.03 13.53
N TRP A 65 13.69 0.86 13.24
CA TRP A 65 12.94 -0.27 12.68
C TRP A 65 11.71 -0.71 13.51
N TRP A 66 11.72 -0.48 14.82
CA TRP A 66 10.58 -0.76 15.69
C TRP A 66 9.44 0.24 15.53
N GLU A 67 9.68 1.48 15.11
CA GLU A 67 8.59 2.42 14.77
C GLU A 67 7.80 1.90 13.57
N TRP A 68 8.48 1.23 12.62
CA TRP A 68 7.82 0.52 11.53
C TRP A 68 7.06 -0.71 12.03
N ALA A 69 7.66 -1.49 12.95
CA ALA A 69 6.96 -2.61 13.59
C ALA A 69 5.68 -2.13 14.31
N CYS A 70 5.74 -1.05 15.09
CA CYS A 70 4.58 -0.44 15.75
C CYS A 70 3.50 0.00 14.76
N LEU A 71 3.87 0.60 13.63
CA LEU A 71 2.90 1.01 12.62
C LEU A 71 2.24 -0.20 11.96
N LEU A 72 3.02 -1.25 11.67
CA LEU A 72 2.52 -2.49 11.09
C LEU A 72 1.61 -3.24 12.06
N GLU A 73 1.99 -3.35 13.33
CA GLU A 73 1.14 -3.95 14.39
C GLU A 73 -0.16 -3.16 14.55
N LYS A 74 -0.07 -1.82 14.62
CA LYS A 74 -1.26 -0.98 14.67
C LYS A 74 -2.18 -1.18 13.47
N GLU A 75 -1.62 -1.34 12.27
CA GLU A 75 -2.40 -1.58 11.06
C GLU A 75 -2.96 -3.01 10.99
N TRP A 76 -2.24 -4.00 11.52
CA TRP A 76 -2.67 -5.39 11.60
C TRP A 76 -3.81 -5.59 12.62
N ASP A 77 -3.69 -4.93 13.78
CA ASP A 77 -4.69 -4.99 14.86
C ASP A 77 -5.87 -4.06 14.63
N LYS A 78 -5.77 -3.14 13.66
CA LYS A 78 -6.92 -2.42 13.14
C LYS A 78 -7.82 -3.41 12.40
N GLY A 79 -8.77 -3.99 13.14
CA GLY A 79 -9.97 -4.56 12.55
C GLY A 79 -10.67 -3.54 11.64
N ALA A 80 -11.66 -3.98 10.86
CA ALA A 80 -12.38 -3.10 9.94
C ALA A 80 -13.00 -1.90 10.70
N GLU A 81 -12.35 -0.75 10.62
CA GLU A 81 -12.71 0.49 11.32
C GLU A 81 -14.07 1.03 10.84
N TYR A 82 -14.46 0.66 9.62
CA TYR A 82 -15.70 1.09 9.00
C TYR A 82 -16.27 0.03 8.05
N SER A 83 -17.58 -0.23 8.16
CA SER A 83 -18.32 -1.07 7.22
C SER A 83 -19.10 -0.19 6.25
N CYS A 84 -18.66 -0.18 5.00
CA CYS A 84 -19.30 0.59 3.94
C CYS A 84 -20.70 0.04 3.61
N LYS A 85 -21.72 0.92 3.61
CA LYS A 85 -23.11 0.57 3.34
C LYS A 85 -23.45 0.63 1.85
N ASP A 86 -22.87 1.58 1.12
CA ASP A 86 -23.07 1.77 -0.32
C ASP A 86 -21.74 1.66 -1.08
N ILE A 87 -21.42 0.47 -1.57
CA ILE A 87 -20.26 0.25 -2.44
C ILE A 87 -20.67 0.51 -3.88
N LYS A 88 -20.02 1.47 -4.53
CA LYS A 88 -20.16 1.74 -5.97
C LYS A 88 -18.93 1.28 -6.73
N LEU A 89 -19.15 0.81 -7.97
CA LEU A 89 -18.08 0.60 -8.93
C LEU A 89 -17.90 1.89 -9.73
N ILE A 90 -16.76 2.56 -9.56
CA ILE A 90 -16.38 3.78 -10.27
C ILE A 90 -15.14 3.47 -11.10
N GLY A 91 -15.30 3.40 -12.42
CA GLY A 91 -14.29 2.86 -13.32
C GLY A 91 -13.94 1.42 -12.95
N ASN A 92 -12.69 1.20 -12.56
CA ASN A 92 -12.13 -0.07 -12.10
C ASN A 92 -12.05 -0.23 -10.57
N TYR A 93 -12.54 0.75 -9.79
CA TYR A 93 -12.42 0.76 -8.33
C TYR A 93 -13.78 0.57 -7.64
N LYS A 94 -13.76 -0.15 -6.51
CA LYS A 94 -14.89 -0.20 -5.56
C LYS A 94 -14.69 0.90 -4.52
N ILE A 95 -15.60 1.86 -4.50
CA ILE A 95 -15.52 3.03 -3.63
C ILE A 95 -16.70 3.02 -2.68
N CYS A 96 -16.46 3.46 -1.44
CA CYS A 96 -17.54 3.70 -0.49
C CYS A 96 -18.23 5.04 -0.73
N PHE A 97 -19.54 5.01 -0.97
CA PHE A 97 -20.40 6.17 -1.28
C PHE A 97 -21.33 6.51 -0.12
N ASP A 98 -20.85 6.30 1.11
CA ASP A 98 -21.61 6.63 2.31
C ASP A 98 -21.56 8.13 2.61
N GLU A 99 -22.68 8.68 3.07
CA GLU A 99 -22.72 10.04 3.61
C GLU A 99 -21.88 10.16 4.89
N PRO A 100 -21.20 11.31 5.12
CA PRO A 100 -21.18 12.54 4.31
C PRO A 100 -20.05 12.57 3.25
N TYR A 101 -19.36 11.46 3.03
CA TYR A 101 -18.14 11.40 2.20
C TYR A 101 -18.41 11.12 0.72
N LYS A 102 -19.69 10.91 0.38
CA LYS A 102 -20.13 10.71 -0.99
C LYS A 102 -19.82 11.95 -1.84
N PRO A 103 -19.05 11.81 -2.94
CA PRO A 103 -18.82 12.91 -3.86
C PRO A 103 -20.14 13.41 -4.48
N SER A 104 -20.37 14.72 -4.45
CA SER A 104 -21.50 15.36 -5.11
C SER A 104 -21.09 16.71 -5.72
N PRO A 105 -21.63 17.09 -6.89
CA PRO A 105 -21.30 18.38 -7.49
C PRO A 105 -21.74 19.59 -6.65
N PRO A 106 -20.94 20.67 -6.60
CA PRO A 106 -19.63 20.81 -7.21
C PRO A 106 -18.56 20.02 -6.44
N CYS A 107 -17.81 19.16 -7.15
CA CYS A 107 -16.75 18.35 -6.56
C CYS A 107 -15.46 18.45 -7.38
N LEU A 108 -14.33 18.24 -6.70
CA LEU A 108 -12.98 18.30 -7.23
C LEU A 108 -12.26 16.99 -6.91
N VAL A 109 -11.62 16.39 -7.91
CA VAL A 109 -10.87 15.14 -7.76
C VAL A 109 -9.44 15.34 -8.24
N TYR A 110 -8.48 14.91 -7.41
CA TYR A 110 -7.08 14.75 -7.80
C TYR A 110 -6.75 13.26 -7.86
N SER A 111 -6.30 12.81 -9.03
CA SER A 111 -5.98 11.40 -9.30
C SER A 111 -4.50 11.29 -9.66
N PHE A 112 -3.69 10.70 -8.78
CA PHE A 112 -2.23 10.64 -8.93
C PHE A 112 -1.77 9.23 -9.32
N GLY A 113 -0.83 9.14 -10.27
CA GLY A 113 -0.25 7.88 -10.72
C GLY A 113 -1.24 7.01 -11.48
N ILE A 114 -1.89 7.58 -12.51
CA ILE A 114 -2.98 6.92 -13.23
C ILE A 114 -2.51 5.80 -14.18
N ASP A 115 -1.22 5.72 -14.49
CA ASP A 115 -0.62 4.71 -15.37
C ASP A 115 -1.42 4.47 -16.68
N ASN A 116 -1.76 5.55 -17.37
CA ASN A 116 -2.56 5.55 -18.60
C ASN A 116 -4.02 5.05 -18.44
N ASP A 117 -4.49 4.80 -17.23
CA ASP A 117 -5.85 4.34 -16.93
C ASP A 117 -6.74 5.47 -16.41
N PHE A 118 -7.52 6.07 -17.31
CA PHE A 118 -8.45 7.15 -16.99
C PHE A 118 -9.85 6.64 -16.56
N ARG A 119 -10.07 5.33 -16.37
CA ARG A 119 -11.43 4.81 -16.13
C ARG A 119 -12.06 5.36 -14.85
N PHE A 120 -11.28 5.55 -13.79
CA PHE A 120 -11.74 6.19 -12.56
C PHE A 120 -12.06 7.67 -12.80
N ASP A 121 -11.14 8.38 -13.45
CA ASP A 121 -11.20 9.81 -13.72
C ASP A 121 -12.43 10.17 -14.56
N ASP A 122 -12.63 9.45 -15.66
CA ASP A 122 -13.76 9.61 -16.57
C ASP A 122 -15.08 9.30 -15.82
N ALA A 123 -15.14 8.26 -14.98
CA ALA A 123 -16.32 7.94 -14.17
C ALA A 123 -16.64 9.01 -13.10
N MET A 124 -15.63 9.62 -12.49
CA MET A 124 -15.83 10.74 -11.55
C MET A 124 -16.28 12.01 -12.27
N ALA A 125 -15.82 12.23 -13.50
CA ALA A 125 -16.30 13.32 -14.36
C ALA A 125 -17.77 13.12 -14.75
N GLU A 126 -18.22 11.89 -15.00
CA GLU A 126 -19.63 11.55 -15.26
C GLU A 126 -20.55 11.83 -14.06
N ILE A 127 -20.03 11.70 -12.82
CA ILE A 127 -20.74 12.12 -11.60
C ILE A 127 -20.88 13.65 -11.52
N GLY A 128 -20.08 14.39 -12.30
CA GLY A 128 -20.11 15.84 -12.37
C GLY A 128 -19.00 16.53 -11.59
N CYS A 129 -17.90 15.82 -11.28
CA CYS A 129 -16.71 16.43 -10.69
C CYS A 129 -15.78 17.03 -11.75
N GLU A 130 -15.04 18.06 -11.37
CA GLU A 130 -13.83 18.48 -12.08
C GLU A 130 -12.68 17.58 -11.64
N VAL A 131 -11.96 17.00 -12.60
CA VAL A 131 -10.94 15.98 -12.34
C VAL A 131 -9.59 16.43 -12.91
N PHE A 132 -8.56 16.34 -12.08
CA PHE A 132 -7.17 16.54 -12.48
C PHE A 132 -6.42 15.22 -12.30
N SER A 133 -5.96 14.67 -13.41
CA SER A 133 -5.19 13.43 -13.47
C SER A 133 -3.70 13.78 -13.58
N PHE A 134 -2.85 13.11 -12.81
CA PHE A 134 -1.44 13.44 -12.64
C PHE A 134 -0.57 12.21 -12.82
N ASP A 135 0.29 12.18 -13.83
CA ASP A 135 1.26 11.10 -13.96
C ASP A 135 2.46 11.47 -14.85
N PRO A 136 3.65 11.73 -14.27
CA PRO A 136 4.82 12.06 -15.06
C PRO A 136 5.46 10.84 -15.77
N SER A 137 5.07 9.62 -15.41
CA SER A 137 5.59 8.39 -16.01
C SER A 137 5.00 8.14 -17.42
N MET A 138 3.79 8.62 -17.69
CA MET A 138 3.13 8.49 -18.99
C MET A 138 3.92 9.12 -20.14
N GLY A 139 4.77 10.11 -19.84
CA GLY A 139 5.68 10.71 -20.82
C GLY A 139 5.00 11.52 -21.93
N VAL A 140 3.76 11.97 -21.71
CA VAL A 140 2.99 12.86 -22.58
C VAL A 140 2.87 14.26 -21.95
N GLU A 141 2.61 15.29 -22.75
CA GLU A 141 2.43 16.66 -22.24
C GLU A 141 1.08 16.86 -21.54
N ASP A 142 0.97 17.94 -20.76
CA ASP A 142 -0.30 18.41 -20.20
C ASP A 142 -1.34 18.56 -21.31
N HIS A 143 -2.54 18.03 -21.12
CA HIS A 143 -3.61 18.12 -22.11
C HIS A 143 -4.99 18.03 -21.49
N GLN A 144 -5.97 18.58 -22.21
CA GLN A 144 -7.37 18.38 -21.88
C GLN A 144 -7.79 17.00 -22.40
N ARG A 145 -8.17 16.10 -21.48
CA ARG A 145 -8.55 14.72 -21.80
C ARG A 145 -10.03 14.65 -22.23
N SER A 146 -10.91 15.34 -21.51
CA SER A 146 -12.35 15.47 -21.78
C SER A 146 -12.86 16.82 -21.26
N GLU A 147 -14.17 17.12 -21.31
CA GLU A 147 -14.71 18.41 -20.83
C GLU A 147 -14.33 18.72 -19.37
N ARG A 148 -14.34 17.69 -18.51
CA ARG A 148 -14.13 17.82 -17.04
C ARG A 148 -12.86 17.13 -16.53
N VAL A 149 -12.07 16.50 -17.41
CA VAL A 149 -10.82 15.82 -17.05
C VAL A 149 -9.64 16.52 -17.71
N ARG A 150 -8.71 17.01 -16.88
CA ARG A 150 -7.42 17.57 -17.32
C ARG A 150 -6.28 16.67 -16.86
N PHE A 151 -5.39 16.33 -17.79
CA PHE A 151 -4.15 15.62 -17.48
C PHE A 151 -2.99 16.60 -17.29
N LEU A 152 -2.15 16.32 -16.29
CA LEU A 152 -0.93 17.06 -15.97
C LEU A 152 0.24 16.09 -15.85
N ASN A 153 1.32 16.35 -16.60
CA ASN A 153 2.60 15.68 -16.50
C ASN A 153 3.36 16.20 -15.26
N LEU A 154 2.88 15.79 -14.10
CA LEU A 154 3.32 16.28 -12.80
C LEU A 154 3.15 15.20 -11.74
N GLY A 155 4.18 14.94 -10.94
CA GLY A 155 4.12 14.06 -9.78
C GLY A 155 3.83 14.81 -8.47
N ILE A 156 3.36 14.08 -7.47
CA ILE A 156 3.20 14.57 -6.09
C ILE A 156 4.39 14.14 -5.22
N ALA A 157 4.88 15.04 -4.38
CA ALA A 157 5.98 14.77 -3.45
C ALA A 157 5.89 15.64 -2.19
N THR A 158 6.84 15.48 -1.27
CA THR A 158 6.98 16.30 -0.06
C THR A 158 7.72 17.62 -0.31
N PHE A 159 8.25 17.83 -1.51
CA PHE A 159 8.94 19.05 -1.94
C PHE A 159 8.71 19.31 -3.42
N ASP A 160 9.03 20.53 -3.86
CA ASP A 160 8.95 20.94 -5.26
C ASP A 160 10.30 20.72 -5.96
N SER A 161 10.28 20.12 -7.16
CA SER A 161 11.45 19.98 -8.02
C SER A 161 11.03 19.86 -9.48
N ASP A 162 11.85 20.38 -10.38
CA ASP A 162 11.66 20.20 -11.82
C ASP A 162 12.54 19.08 -12.39
N ASN A 163 13.46 18.53 -11.58
CA ASN A 163 14.48 17.57 -12.01
C ASN A 163 14.53 16.33 -11.10
N PHE A 164 13.39 15.89 -10.58
CA PHE A 164 13.36 14.70 -9.73
C PHE A 164 13.70 13.46 -10.54
N MET A 165 14.70 12.69 -10.11
CA MET A 165 15.02 11.39 -10.70
C MET A 165 14.26 10.30 -9.95
N PRO A 166 13.32 9.59 -10.58
CA PRO A 166 12.62 8.50 -9.93
C PRO A 166 13.56 7.33 -9.63
N LEU A 167 13.25 6.58 -8.58
CA LEU A 167 13.88 5.29 -8.31
C LEU A 167 13.54 4.34 -9.46
N MET A 168 14.54 3.63 -9.97
CA MET A 168 14.34 2.62 -11.01
C MET A 168 13.63 1.40 -10.40
N ASP A 169 12.40 1.19 -10.83
CA ASP A 169 11.50 0.11 -10.46
C ASP A 169 10.70 -0.34 -11.69
N GLY A 170 9.79 -1.32 -11.52
CA GLY A 170 8.98 -1.88 -12.61
C GLY A 170 8.20 -0.86 -13.46
N TYR A 171 7.90 0.32 -12.91
CA TYR A 171 7.13 1.39 -13.56
C TYR A 171 8.01 2.46 -14.23
N THR A 172 9.29 2.49 -13.88
CA THR A 172 10.26 3.51 -14.33
C THR A 172 11.44 2.89 -15.08
N LEU A 173 11.39 1.57 -15.33
CA LEU A 173 12.34 0.85 -16.17
C LEU A 173 12.46 1.60 -17.50
N ASN A 174 13.64 2.17 -17.74
CA ASN A 174 14.03 2.92 -18.95
C ASN A 174 13.73 4.42 -18.98
N SER A 175 13.12 5.02 -17.96
CA SER A 175 12.99 6.48 -17.89
C SER A 175 14.25 7.11 -17.29
N LYS A 176 15.25 7.42 -18.12
CA LYS A 176 16.28 8.43 -17.75
C LYS A 176 15.69 9.86 -17.64
N LYS A 177 14.36 9.98 -17.70
CA LYS A 177 13.64 11.25 -17.66
C LYS A 177 13.55 11.70 -16.21
N THR A 178 13.84 12.97 -15.99
CA THR A 178 13.47 13.63 -14.76
C THR A 178 11.99 13.99 -14.78
N TRP A 179 11.39 14.05 -13.60
CA TRP A 179 10.00 14.42 -13.41
C TRP A 179 9.90 15.77 -12.73
N LYS A 180 8.88 16.51 -13.14
CA LYS A 180 8.38 17.64 -12.38
C LYS A 180 7.54 17.09 -11.23
N ILE A 181 7.87 17.47 -10.01
CA ILE A 181 7.14 17.10 -8.80
C ILE A 181 6.78 18.34 -7.99
N ARG A 182 5.66 18.29 -7.30
CA ARG A 182 5.17 19.37 -6.44
C ARG A 182 4.55 18.83 -5.15
N THR A 183 4.58 19.65 -4.11
CA THR A 183 3.75 19.42 -2.93
C THR A 183 2.27 19.59 -3.27
N LEU A 184 1.39 18.96 -2.48
CA LEU A 184 -0.06 19.17 -2.62
C LEU A 184 -0.43 20.66 -2.48
N SER A 185 0.25 21.38 -1.58
CA SER A 185 0.05 22.83 -1.39
C SER A 185 0.37 23.61 -2.67
N SER A 186 1.53 23.33 -3.28
CA SER A 186 1.93 23.95 -4.54
C SER A 186 0.98 23.60 -5.68
N ILE A 187 0.49 22.35 -5.77
CA ILE A 187 -0.51 21.94 -6.77
C ILE A 187 -1.82 22.73 -6.58
N LYS A 188 -2.34 22.80 -5.35
CA LYS A 188 -3.54 23.59 -5.04
C LYS A 188 -3.35 25.05 -5.44
N LYS A 189 -2.20 25.65 -5.16
CA LYS A 189 -1.89 27.02 -5.56
C LYS A 189 -1.82 27.20 -7.07
N MET A 190 -1.14 26.29 -7.78
CA MET A 190 -1.02 26.31 -9.24
C MET A 190 -2.38 26.23 -9.94
N LEU A 191 -3.33 25.49 -9.36
CA LEU A 191 -4.68 25.32 -9.89
C LEU A 191 -5.70 26.34 -9.35
N GLY A 192 -5.31 27.23 -8.44
CA GLY A 192 -6.22 28.20 -7.82
C GLY A 192 -7.21 27.59 -6.81
N HIS A 193 -6.92 26.40 -6.28
CA HIS A 193 -7.76 25.64 -5.35
C HIS A 193 -7.37 25.83 -3.87
N GLU A 194 -6.68 26.92 -3.52
CA GLU A 194 -6.23 27.18 -2.13
C GLU A 194 -7.39 27.33 -1.14
N LYS A 195 -8.55 27.79 -1.62
CA LYS A 195 -9.76 28.04 -0.81
C LYS A 195 -10.79 26.89 -0.87
N VAL A 196 -10.49 25.83 -1.60
CA VAL A 196 -11.33 24.63 -1.66
C VAL A 196 -10.78 23.67 -0.60
N SER A 197 -11.48 23.60 0.53
CA SER A 197 -11.19 22.72 1.67
C SER A 197 -12.47 22.08 2.15
#